data_AF-B2FLK2-F1
#
_entry.id   AF-B2FLK2-F1
#
_cell.length_a   1.000
_cell.length_b   1.000
_cell.length_c   1.000
_cell.angle_alpha   90.00
_cell.angle_beta   90.00
_cell.angle_gamma   90.00
#
_symmetry.space_group_name_H-M   'P 1'
#
loop_
_entity.id
_entity.type
_entity.pdbx_description
1 polymer ?
#
loop_
_entity_poly.entity_id
_entity_poly.type
_entity_poly.pdbx_seq_one_letter_code
_entity_poly.pdbx_strand_id
1 'polypeptide(L)'
;MSLESVFEALCMLAIATLLIAFVSRIFLVWELRRNSPELWDTLGRPAILERDHFLTKYPICGWKRVHNGASGVRKLFLLVFWFSFLVYLISLIPLIVIWIMR
;
A
#
# COMPACT_ATOMS: atom_id res chain seq x y z
N MET A 1 -13.51 -27.63 3.12
CA MET A 1 -14.00 -26.31 2.64
C MET A 1 -14.34 -26.45 1.17
N SER A 2 -15.47 -25.89 0.74
CA SER A 2 -15.81 -25.83 -0.69
C SER A 2 -14.89 -24.82 -1.40
N LEU A 3 -14.67 -25.00 -2.71
CA LEU A 3 -13.89 -24.06 -3.51
C LEU A 3 -14.44 -22.63 -3.42
N GLU A 4 -15.77 -22.49 -3.36
CA GLU A 4 -16.48 -21.22 -3.19
C GLU A 4 -16.13 -20.56 -1.84
N SER A 5 -16.16 -21.32 -0.74
CA SER A 5 -15.79 -20.77 0.59
C SER A 5 -14.34 -20.32 0.67
N VAL A 6 -13.42 -20.97 -0.07
CA VAL A 6 -12.02 -20.56 -0.16
C VAL A 6 -11.89 -19.29 -1.00
N PHE A 7 -12.61 -19.20 -2.12
CA PHE A 7 -12.63 -18.02 -2.98
C PHE A 7 -13.16 -16.78 -2.23
N GLU A 8 -14.26 -16.93 -1.50
CA GLU A 8 -14.82 -15.85 -0.66
C GLU A 8 -13.83 -15.38 0.40
N ALA A 9 -13.17 -16.32 1.10
CA ALA A 9 -12.17 -15.98 2.11
C ALA A 9 -10.99 -15.20 1.51
N LEU A 10 -10.49 -15.63 0.34
CA LEU A 10 -9.41 -14.93 -0.39
C LEU A 10 -9.85 -13.53 -0.85
N CYS A 11 -11.08 -13.38 -1.34
CA CYS A 11 -11.64 -12.09 -1.71
C CYS A 11 -11.71 -11.15 -0.50
N MET A 12 -12.24 -11.62 0.63
CA MET A 12 -12.32 -10.84 1.87
C MET A 12 -10.94 -10.43 2.38
N LEU A 13 -9.97 -11.35 2.33
CA LEU A 13 -8.58 -11.06 2.71
C LEU A 13 -7.96 -10.00 1.80
N ALA A 14 -8.14 -10.11 0.48
CA ALA A 14 -7.63 -9.15 -0.49
C ALA A 14 -8.24 -7.75 -0.26
N ILE A 15 -9.56 -7.67 -0.04
CA ILE A 15 -10.24 -6.39 0.24
C ILE A 15 -9.73 -5.79 1.55
N ALA A 16 -9.67 -6.57 2.63
CA ALA A 16 -9.22 -6.10 3.93
C ALA A 16 -7.78 -5.58 3.89
N THR A 17 -6.87 -6.32 3.26
CA THR A 17 -5.46 -5.93 3.15
C THR A 17 -5.25 -4.72 2.25
N LEU A 18 -6.04 -4.59 1.17
CA LEU A 18 -6.05 -3.40 0.33
C LEU A 18 -6.52 -2.16 1.11
N LEU A 19 -7.60 -2.28 1.91
CA LEU A 19 -8.10 -1.20 2.76
C LEU A 19 -7.05 -0.78 3.80
N ILE A 20 -6.39 -1.73 4.46
CA ILE A 20 -5.32 -1.43 5.43
C ILE A 20 -4.16 -0.71 4.75
N ALA A 21 -3.72 -1.17 3.57
CA ALA A 21 -2.67 -0.50 2.81
C ALA A 21 -3.09 0.94 2.43
N PHE A 22 -4.34 1.13 2.00
CA PHE A 22 -4.86 2.45 1.64
C PHE A 22 -4.90 3.41 2.84
N VAL A 23 -5.45 2.97 3.97
CA VAL A 23 -5.49 3.76 5.22
C VAL A 23 -4.09 4.08 5.71
N SER A 24 -3.18 3.10 5.72
CA SER A 24 -1.78 3.30 6.10
C SER A 24 -1.11 4.34 5.21
N ARG A 25 -1.36 4.32 3.90
CA ARG A 25 -0.87 5.33 2.96
C ARG A 25 -1.39 6.73 3.29
N ILE A 26 -2.67 6.88 3.65
CA ILE A 26 -3.23 8.19 4.05
C ILE A 26 -2.48 8.73 5.27
N PHE A 27 -2.29 7.91 6.32
CA PHE A 27 -1.56 8.32 7.52
C PHE A 27 -0.11 8.67 7.22
N LEU A 28 0.57 7.85 6.42
CA LEU A 28 1.94 8.10 5.97
C LEU A 28 2.07 9.43 5.22
N VAL A 29 1.15 9.72 4.30
CA VAL A 29 1.12 10.98 3.56
C VAL A 29 0.84 12.16 4.48
N TRP A 30 -0.14 12.04 5.38
CA TRP A 30 -0.48 13.09 6.33
C TRP A 30 0.68 13.40 7.29
N GLU A 31 1.30 12.36 7.84
CA GLU A 31 2.42 12.51 8.77
C GLU A 31 3.65 13.08 8.05
N LEU A 32 3.94 12.65 6.81
CA LEU A 32 5.04 13.19 6.01
C LEU A 32 4.82 14.67 5.68
N ARG A 33 3.60 15.06 5.28
CA ARG A 33 3.23 16.46 5.02
C ARG A 33 3.41 17.34 6.25
N ARG A 34 3.00 16.85 7.42
CA ARG A 34 3.01 17.63 8.67
C ARG A 34 4.40 17.77 9.27
N ASN A 35 5.18 16.69 9.27
CA ASN A 35 6.44 16.63 10.01
C ASN A 35 7.68 16.78 9.12
N SER A 36 7.54 16.66 7.80
CA SER A 36 8.66 16.74 6.85
C SER A 36 8.22 17.34 5.51
N PRO A 37 7.75 18.61 5.49
CA PRO A 37 7.19 19.24 4.29
C PRO A 37 8.17 19.27 3.11
N GLU A 38 9.47 19.42 3.37
CA GLU A 38 10.52 19.37 2.35
C GLU A 38 10.60 18.01 1.63
N LEU A 39 10.44 16.91 2.37
CA LEU A 39 10.37 15.56 1.81
C LEU A 39 9.05 15.33 1.07
N TRP A 40 7.96 15.96 1.54
CA TRP A 40 6.69 15.90 0.83
C TRP A 40 6.75 16.61 -0.52
N ASP A 41 7.36 17.79 -0.60
CA ASP A 41 7.47 18.52 -1.86
C ASP A 41 8.32 17.80 -2.90
N THR A 42 9.30 17.00 -2.46
CA THR A 42 10.19 16.22 -3.34
C THR A 42 9.66 14.83 -3.70
N LEU A 43 8.96 14.14 -2.80
CA LEU A 43 8.55 12.72 -2.97
C LEU A 43 7.04 12.49 -3.04
N GLY A 44 6.25 13.48 -2.63
CA GLY A 44 4.82 13.33 -2.39
C GLY A 44 3.92 14.26 -3.20
N ARG A 45 4.40 15.45 -3.59
CA ARG A 45 3.59 16.44 -4.30
C ARG A 45 2.98 15.86 -5.58
N PRO A 46 1.64 15.84 -5.73
CA PRO A 46 1.03 15.48 -7.01
C PRO A 46 1.40 16.56 -8.02
N ALA A 47 2.18 16.23 -9.04
CA ALA A 47 2.35 17.09 -10.20
C ALA A 47 1.04 16.96 -10.97
N ILE A 48 0.35 18.06 -11.22
CA ILE A 48 -1.07 18.13 -11.62
C ILE A 48 -1.41 17.34 -12.92
N LEU A 49 -0.43 16.77 -13.62
CA LEU A 49 -0.59 16.03 -14.88
C LEU A 49 0.07 14.63 -14.99
N GLU A 50 0.54 14.00 -13.91
CA GLU A 50 1.15 12.66 -14.05
C GLU A 50 0.10 11.54 -13.99
N ARG A 51 -0.14 10.86 -15.12
CA ARG A 51 -1.05 9.70 -15.25
C ARG A 51 -0.66 8.51 -14.36
N ASP A 52 0.59 8.42 -13.90
CA ASP A 52 1.16 7.24 -13.21
C ASP A 52 1.35 7.42 -11.70
N HIS A 53 0.50 8.24 -11.08
CA HIS A 53 0.66 8.71 -9.70
C HIS A 53 0.72 7.65 -8.60
N PHE A 54 0.17 6.45 -8.84
CA PHE A 54 -0.02 5.48 -7.76
C PHE A 54 1.29 4.79 -7.36
N LEU A 55 2.11 4.38 -8.34
CA LEU A 55 3.34 3.62 -8.13
C LEU A 55 4.60 4.50 -8.04
N THR A 56 4.54 5.73 -8.54
CA THR A 56 5.70 6.63 -8.63
C THR A 56 5.87 7.55 -7.42
N LYS A 57 4.94 7.51 -6.45
CA LYS A 57 4.96 8.39 -5.28
C LYS A 57 5.05 7.64 -3.97
N TYR A 58 5.37 8.38 -2.92
CA TYR A 58 5.35 7.87 -1.57
C TYR A 58 4.00 7.19 -1.26
N PRO A 59 4.00 5.98 -0.66
CA PRO A 59 5.11 5.29 -0.02
C PRO A 59 5.85 4.26 -0.89
N ILE A 60 5.63 4.23 -2.21
CA ILE A 60 6.25 3.26 -3.12
C ILE A 60 7.62 3.76 -3.60
N CYS A 61 7.74 5.00 -4.07
CA CYS A 61 9.02 5.63 -4.38
C CYS A 61 9.57 6.42 -3.19
N GLY A 62 10.91 6.45 -3.06
CA GLY A 62 11.59 7.21 -2.00
C GLY A 62 11.47 6.61 -0.59
N TRP A 63 10.83 5.44 -0.44
CA TRP A 63 10.57 4.82 0.87
C TRP A 63 11.83 4.59 1.70
N LYS A 64 12.95 4.16 1.09
CA LYS A 64 14.23 3.97 1.78
C LYS A 64 14.78 5.27 2.36
N ARG A 65 14.69 6.36 1.57
CA ARG A 65 15.16 7.69 1.98
C ARG A 65 14.31 8.22 3.13
N VAL A 66 13.00 8.02 3.07
CA VAL A 66 12.08 8.40 4.14
C VAL A 66 12.25 7.52 5.37
N HIS A 67 12.51 6.22 5.23
CA HIS A 67 12.73 5.28 6.32
C HIS A 67 13.98 5.61 7.16
N ASN A 68 15.07 6.03 6.52
CA ASN A 68 16.32 6.33 7.22
C ASN A 68 16.23 7.58 8.12
N GLY A 69 15.36 8.54 7.79
CA GLY A 69 15.07 9.73 8.62
C GLY A 69 13.72 9.67 9.36
N ALA A 70 13.04 8.52 9.35
CA ALA A 70 11.69 8.38 9.86
C ALA A 70 11.63 8.29 11.40
N SER A 71 10.62 8.93 11.98
CA SER A 71 10.14 8.63 13.34
C SER A 71 9.72 7.15 13.45
N GLY A 72 9.75 6.58 14.65
CA GLY A 72 9.33 5.18 14.88
C GLY A 72 7.91 4.88 14.39
N VAL A 73 7.01 5.86 14.54
CA VAL A 73 5.62 5.79 14.06
C VAL A 73 5.54 5.69 12.53
N ARG A 74 6.32 6.50 11.80
CA ARG A 74 6.37 6.44 10.34
C ARG A 74 6.94 5.10 9.84
N LYS A 75 7.93 4.54 10.53
CA LYS A 75 8.47 3.20 10.22
C LYS A 75 7.41 2.11 10.40
N LEU A 76 6.64 2.16 11.49
CA LEU A 76 5.56 1.21 11.74
C LEU A 76 4.51 1.26 10.63
N PHE A 77 4.01 2.44 10.27
CA PHE A 77 3.03 2.58 9.19
C PHE A 77 3.58 2.18 7.82
N LEU A 78 4.87 2.42 7.54
CA LEU A 78 5.54 1.94 6.33
C LEU A 78 5.55 0.41 6.29
N LEU A 79 5.85 -0.24 7.42
CA LEU A 79 5.85 -1.68 7.53
C LEU A 79 4.44 -2.25 7.33
N VAL A 80 3.42 -1.68 7.99
CA VAL A 80 2.01 -2.08 7.82
C VAL A 80 1.57 -1.92 6.37
N PHE A 81 1.92 -0.81 5.72
CA PHE A 81 1.65 -0.58 4.30
C PHE A 81 2.26 -1.69 3.44
N TRP A 82 3.58 -1.92 3.56
CA TRP A 82 4.28 -2.90 2.72
C TRP A 82 3.79 -4.32 2.95
N PHE A 83 3.57 -4.71 4.20
CA PHE A 83 3.04 -6.02 4.54
C PHE A 83 1.65 -6.23 3.95
N SER A 84 0.74 -5.28 4.17
CA SER A 84 -0.64 -5.39 3.67
C SER A 84 -0.69 -5.39 2.14
N PHE A 85 0.12 -4.56 1.50
CA PHE A 85 0.22 -4.52 0.04
C PHE A 85 0.78 -5.84 -0.53
N LEU A 86 1.77 -6.44 0.13
CA LEU A 86 2.34 -7.72 -0.29
C LEU A 86 1.33 -8.88 -0.13
N VAL A 87 0.62 -8.93 1.00
CA VAL A 87 -0.42 -9.94 1.21
C VAL A 87 -1.53 -9.80 0.18
N TYR A 88 -1.95 -8.57 -0.15
CA TYR A 88 -2.89 -8.30 -1.23
C TYR A 88 -2.41 -8.90 -2.56
N LEU A 89 -1.18 -8.56 -2.99
CA LEU A 89 -0.61 -9.06 -4.25
C LEU A 89 -0.51 -10.59 -4.30
N ILE A 90 -0.07 -11.22 -3.20
CA ILE A 90 0.01 -12.69 -3.12
C ILE A 90 -1.39 -13.31 -3.19
N SER A 91 -2.38 -12.70 -2.54
CA SER A 91 -3.77 -13.19 -2.54
C SER A 91 -4.43 -13.12 -3.92
N LEU A 92 -3.98 -12.23 -4.81
CA LEU A 92 -4.46 -12.17 -6.18
C LEU A 92 -4.05 -13.40 -7.02
N ILE A 93 -2.91 -14.04 -6.72
CA ILE A 93 -2.42 -15.21 -7.47
C ILE A 93 -3.45 -16.35 -7.46
N PRO A 94 -3.85 -16.89 -6.29
CA PRO A 94 -4.86 -17.96 -6.25
C PRO A 94 -6.23 -17.49 -6.74
N LEU A 95 -6.60 -16.22 -6.54
CA LEU A 95 -7.86 -15.67 -7.06
C LEU A 95 -7.92 -15.71 -8.60
N ILE A 96 -6.83 -15.32 -9.27
CA ILE A 96 -6.71 -15.39 -10.73
C ILE A 96 -6.74 -16.84 -11.21
N VAL A 97 -6.03 -17.75 -10.52
CA VAL A 97 -6.02 -19.17 -10.87
C VAL A 97 -7.44 -19.76 -10.77
N ILE A 98 -8.14 -19.52 -9.66
CA ILE A 98 -9.53 -19.99 -9.47
C ILE A 98 -10.45 -19.39 -10.53
N TRP A 99 -10.28 -18.11 -10.86
CA TRP A 99 -11.06 -17.43 -11.89
C TRP A 99 -10.87 -18.04 -13.28
N ILE A 100 -9.63 -18.41 -13.65
CA ILE A 100 -9.33 -19.03 -14.95
C ILE A 100 -9.85 -20.47 -15.05
N MET A 101 -9.87 -21.20 -13.93
CA MET A 101 -10.32 -22.60 -13.89
C MET A 101 -11.85 -22.76 -13.89
N ARG A 102 -12.59 -21.67 -13.65
CA ARG A 102 -14.06 -21.64 -13.61
C ARG A 102 -14.62 -21.28 -14.98
#